data_AF-A0A0Q6H337-F1
#
_entry.id   AF-A0A0Q6H337-F1
#
_cell.length_a   1.000
_cell.length_b   1.000
_cell.length_c   1.000
_cell.angle_alpha   90.00
_cell.angle_beta   90.00
_cell.angle_gamma   90.00
#
_symmetry.space_group_name_H-M   'P 1'
#
loop_
_entity.id
_entity.type
_entity.pdbx_description
1 polymer ?
#
loop_
_entity_poly.entity_id
_entity_poly.type
_entity_poly.pdbx_seq_one_letter_code
_entity_poly.pdbx_strand_id
1 'polypeptide(L)'
;MTTDSAEVIKFATLFSKLKNLDLEPTDLARIAKNDESIRELCIDLHFSASVLRNAERSDRQIFASPTEPKFIKQFRDFEARFEHVVAEVFLADLDLGILSPSDQNDALSVPAALSRAQRHWEIADDSALEKAQSIETALNFARDEATQEHRGFPDGFPESIEDAVFAWNQLRGHTGLSLRATLRRRLLVPFVMIPRHIDSKYGTTEKFSLLRLLQEVHECFIFGQFLASIVLMRSVIEQVLRDHYKAGDDHTKLKTRIELAVDLPPQANKIALQSFRELSNAVVHSDVKESGRLKSKDSMVFELQIVRAMSLVQTLIEGTPRNTRPNFASAGE
;
A
#
# COMPACT_ATOMS: atom_id res chain seq x y z
N MET A 1 -6.98 22.11 -16.25
CA MET A 1 -5.70 21.38 -16.12
C MET A 1 -5.44 21.25 -14.63
N THR A 2 -5.54 20.05 -14.07
CA THR A 2 -5.18 19.81 -12.67
C THR A 2 -3.66 19.81 -12.59
N THR A 3 -3.09 20.82 -11.93
CA THR A 3 -1.67 20.84 -11.59
C THR A 3 -1.38 19.73 -10.58
N ASP A 4 -0.25 19.05 -10.73
CA ASP A 4 0.21 18.08 -9.74
C ASP A 4 0.38 18.77 -8.37
N SER A 5 0.22 18.02 -7.28
CA SER A 5 0.36 18.56 -5.93
C SER A 5 1.79 19.05 -5.67
N ALA A 6 1.96 19.96 -4.71
CA ALA A 6 3.29 20.49 -4.36
C ALA A 6 4.25 19.38 -3.91
N GLU A 7 3.74 18.35 -3.22
CA GLU A 7 4.48 17.18 -2.74
C GLU A 7 4.98 16.31 -3.91
N VAL A 8 4.13 16.08 -4.92
CA VAL A 8 4.47 15.34 -6.14
C VAL A 8 5.57 16.07 -6.91
N ILE A 9 5.44 17.39 -7.07
CA ILE A 9 6.45 18.23 -7.74
C ILE A 9 7.77 18.19 -6.98
N LYS A 10 7.74 18.38 -5.65
CA LYS A 10 8.94 18.36 -4.79
C LYS A 10 9.67 17.02 -4.92
N PHE A 11 8.97 15.89 -4.79
CA PHE A 11 9.57 14.57 -4.97
C PHE A 11 10.18 14.41 -6.35
N ALA A 12 9.43 14.74 -7.41
CA ALA A 12 9.89 14.58 -8.79
C ALA A 12 11.15 15.41 -9.06
N THR A 13 11.24 16.62 -8.52
CA THR A 13 12.44 17.47 -8.61
C THR A 13 13.62 16.85 -7.89
N LEU A 14 13.47 16.43 -6.63
CA LEU A 14 14.56 15.82 -5.84
C LEU A 14 15.06 14.53 -6.48
N PHE A 15 14.14 13.66 -6.90
CA PHE A 15 14.52 12.39 -7.54
C PHE A 15 15.19 12.59 -8.89
N SER A 16 14.76 13.60 -9.67
CA SER A 16 15.44 13.95 -10.93
C SER A 16 16.85 14.47 -10.68
N LYS A 17 17.07 15.29 -9.64
CA LYS A 17 18.42 15.72 -9.25
C LYS A 17 19.31 14.52 -8.92
N LEU A 18 18.79 13.57 -8.12
CA LEU A 18 19.53 12.36 -7.76
C LEU A 18 19.91 11.54 -9.00
N LYS A 19 18.97 11.33 -9.93
CA LYS A 19 19.22 10.59 -11.17
C LYS A 19 20.23 11.26 -12.11
N ASN A 20 20.33 12.58 -12.07
CA ASN A 20 21.28 13.32 -12.90
C ASN A 20 22.74 13.20 -12.40
N LEU A 21 22.96 12.65 -11.21
CA LEU A 21 24.32 12.35 -10.72
C LEU A 21 24.94 11.12 -11.39
N ASP A 22 24.14 10.33 -12.12
CA ASP A 22 24.56 9.10 -12.81
C ASP A 22 25.26 8.09 -11.88
N LEU A 23 24.80 8.04 -10.63
CA LEU A 23 25.33 7.13 -9.62
C LEU A 23 24.54 5.82 -9.60
N GLU A 24 25.25 4.70 -9.49
CA GLU A 24 24.62 3.42 -9.18
C GLU A 24 24.06 3.45 -7.74
N PRO A 25 22.85 2.95 -7.50
CA PRO A 25 22.24 2.99 -6.16
C PRO A 25 23.12 2.40 -5.06
N THR A 26 23.89 1.35 -5.38
CA THR A 26 24.81 0.67 -4.46
C THR A 26 25.97 1.55 -3.99
N ASP A 27 26.37 2.55 -4.76
CA ASP A 27 27.44 3.48 -4.40
C ASP A 27 26.95 4.67 -3.58
N LEU A 28 25.63 4.91 -3.55
CA LEU A 28 25.04 6.12 -3.01
C LEU A 28 25.37 6.33 -1.53
N ALA A 29 25.27 5.29 -0.70
CA ALA A 29 25.57 5.36 0.73
C ALA A 29 27.04 5.71 1.00
N ARG A 30 27.96 5.10 0.24
CA ARG A 30 29.41 5.36 0.34
C ARG A 30 29.76 6.78 -0.07
N ILE A 31 29.11 7.31 -1.12
CA ILE A 31 29.35 8.66 -1.61
C ILE A 31 28.77 9.70 -0.65
N ALA A 32 27.52 9.52 -0.21
CA ALA A 32 26.86 10.43 0.73
C ALA A 32 27.61 10.56 2.06
N LYS A 33 28.37 9.53 2.48
CA LYS A 33 29.25 9.61 3.65
C LYS A 33 30.33 10.69 3.52
N ASN A 34 30.80 10.97 2.32
CA ASN A 34 31.89 11.92 2.05
C ASN A 34 31.41 13.21 1.36
N ASP A 35 30.18 13.24 0.86
CA ASP A 35 29.59 14.38 0.15
C ASP A 35 28.31 14.85 0.86
N GLU A 36 28.42 15.99 1.54
CA GLU A 36 27.33 16.63 2.27
C GLU A 36 26.10 16.89 1.39
N SER A 37 26.32 17.36 0.16
CA SER A 37 25.24 17.76 -0.73
C SER A 37 24.41 16.56 -1.21
N ILE A 38 25.08 15.43 -1.45
CA ILE A 38 24.42 14.17 -1.81
C ILE A 38 23.69 13.60 -0.58
N ARG A 39 24.27 13.74 0.62
CA ARG A 39 23.63 13.32 1.87
C ARG A 39 22.34 14.09 2.13
N GLU A 40 22.39 15.42 2.09
CA GLU A 40 21.21 16.29 2.24
C GLU A 40 20.14 15.97 1.19
N LEU A 41 20.54 15.76 -0.08
CA LEU A 41 19.62 15.37 -1.15
C LEU A 41 18.90 14.04 -0.85
N CYS A 42 19.60 13.05 -0.31
CA CYS A 42 19.01 11.77 0.09
C CYS A 42 18.02 11.95 1.25
N ILE A 43 18.40 12.74 2.26
CA ILE A 43 17.54 13.04 3.42
C ILE A 43 16.25 13.74 2.96
N ASP A 44 16.38 14.80 2.15
CA ASP A 44 15.24 15.53 1.59
C ASP A 44 14.33 14.62 0.75
N LEU A 45 14.92 13.76 -0.07
CA LEU A 45 14.17 12.81 -0.89
C LEU A 45 13.45 11.77 -0.01
N HIS A 46 14.10 11.27 1.04
CA HIS A 46 13.49 10.37 2.02
C HIS A 46 12.27 11.00 2.67
N PHE A 47 12.40 12.24 3.18
CA PHE A 47 11.28 12.97 3.76
C PHE A 47 10.17 13.21 2.74
N SER A 48 10.50 13.63 1.52
CA SER A 48 9.50 13.86 0.47
C SER A 48 8.73 12.59 0.11
N ALA A 49 9.41 11.43 0.03
CA ALA A 49 8.76 10.14 -0.21
C ALA A 49 7.86 9.73 0.97
N SER A 50 8.34 9.94 2.20
CA SER A 50 7.59 9.66 3.43
C SER A 50 6.34 10.53 3.55
N VAL A 51 6.40 11.81 3.16
CA VAL A 51 5.21 12.69 3.11
C VAL A 51 4.17 12.13 2.15
N LEU A 52 4.57 11.74 0.93
CA LEU A 52 3.63 11.15 -0.05
C LEU A 52 2.95 9.88 0.50
N ARG A 53 3.74 8.99 1.13
CA ARG A 53 3.22 7.75 1.74
C ARG A 53 2.30 8.02 2.92
N ASN A 54 2.67 8.98 3.77
CA ASN A 54 1.84 9.34 4.92
C ASN A 54 0.55 10.00 4.49
N ALA A 55 0.61 10.85 3.47
CA ALA A 55 -0.56 11.53 2.95
C ALA A 55 -1.54 10.55 2.28
N GLU A 56 -1.08 9.49 1.60
CA GLU A 56 -1.96 8.37 1.20
C GLU A 56 -2.63 7.69 2.41
N ARG A 57 -1.84 7.44 3.45
CA ARG A 57 -2.33 6.73 4.64
C ARG A 57 -3.33 7.55 5.44
N SER A 58 -3.17 8.87 5.50
CA SER A 58 -4.01 9.78 6.28
C SER A 58 -5.19 10.32 5.50
N ASP A 59 -5.01 10.61 4.21
CA ASP A 59 -6.00 11.26 3.36
C ASP A 59 -5.96 10.67 1.94
N ARG A 60 -6.64 9.52 1.79
CA ARG A 60 -6.72 8.78 0.53
C ARG A 60 -7.33 9.60 -0.60
N GLN A 61 -8.12 10.64 -0.31
CA GLN A 61 -8.75 11.45 -1.35
C GLN A 61 -7.72 12.29 -2.12
N ILE A 62 -6.63 12.70 -1.47
CA ILE A 62 -5.56 13.48 -2.11
C ILE A 62 -4.85 12.65 -3.20
N PHE A 63 -4.74 11.33 -3.04
CA PHE A 63 -4.05 10.43 -3.98
C PHE A 63 -4.97 9.56 -4.84
N ALA A 64 -6.29 9.64 -4.61
CA ALA A 64 -7.26 9.34 -5.65
C ALA A 64 -7.16 10.35 -6.82
N SER A 65 -6.44 11.47 -6.63
CA SER A 65 -6.22 12.46 -7.67
C SER A 65 -5.46 11.87 -8.88
N PRO A 66 -5.93 12.14 -10.11
CA PRO A 66 -5.32 11.64 -11.33
C PRO A 66 -3.84 11.99 -11.45
N THR A 67 -2.99 10.97 -11.37
CA THR A 67 -1.54 11.10 -11.37
C THR A 67 -0.95 10.95 -12.77
N GLU A 68 0.06 11.74 -13.11
CA GLU A 68 0.77 11.58 -14.38
C GLU A 68 1.55 10.24 -14.43
N PRO A 69 1.35 9.39 -15.45
CA PRO A 69 2.08 8.13 -15.63
C PRO A 69 3.61 8.26 -15.57
N LYS A 70 4.16 9.41 -15.99
CA LYS A 70 5.60 9.68 -15.87
C LYS A 70 6.04 9.69 -14.40
N PHE A 71 5.27 10.32 -13.52
CA PHE A 71 5.54 10.35 -12.10
C PHE A 71 5.40 8.96 -11.47
N ILE A 72 4.34 8.22 -11.81
CA ILE A 72 4.16 6.83 -11.32
C ILE A 72 5.41 5.99 -11.63
N LYS A 73 5.90 6.05 -12.88
CA LYS A 73 7.13 5.35 -13.28
C LYS A 73 8.35 5.80 -12.48
N GLN A 74 8.50 7.11 -12.25
CA GLN A 74 9.59 7.66 -11.43
C GLN A 74 9.53 7.19 -9.98
N PHE A 75 8.34 7.21 -9.37
CA PHE A 75 8.15 6.77 -8.00
C PHE A 75 8.44 5.27 -7.84
N ARG A 76 7.99 4.43 -8.79
CA ARG A 76 8.31 2.99 -8.78
C ARG A 76 9.79 2.68 -9.02
N ASP A 77 10.47 3.46 -9.86
CA ASP A 77 11.93 3.38 -10.04
C ASP A 77 12.67 3.71 -8.71
N PHE A 78 12.19 4.74 -8.00
CA PHE A 78 12.70 5.07 -6.66
C PHE A 78 12.51 3.92 -5.68
N GLU A 79 11.29 3.37 -5.52
CA GLU A 79 11.03 2.27 -4.58
C GLU A 79 11.79 0.98 -4.90
N ALA A 80 11.94 0.68 -6.19
CA ALA A 80 12.61 -0.52 -6.63
C ALA A 80 14.13 -0.46 -6.36
N ARG A 81 14.76 0.70 -6.60
CA ARG A 81 16.23 0.81 -6.68
C ARG A 81 16.86 1.71 -5.63
N PHE A 82 16.21 2.81 -5.27
CA PHE A 82 16.83 3.89 -4.48
C PHE A 82 16.32 3.95 -3.03
N GLU A 83 15.09 3.50 -2.75
CA GLU A 83 14.49 3.66 -1.43
C GLU A 83 15.36 3.12 -0.29
N HIS A 84 15.86 1.89 -0.41
CA HIS A 84 16.65 1.26 0.65
C HIS A 84 17.94 2.05 0.92
N VAL A 85 18.69 2.39 -0.13
CA VAL A 85 19.97 3.09 0.01
C VAL A 85 19.79 4.53 0.47
N VAL A 86 18.70 5.19 0.06
CA VAL A 86 18.34 6.53 0.57
C VAL A 86 17.93 6.46 2.04
N ALA A 87 17.20 5.43 2.47
CA ALA A 87 16.87 5.21 3.87
C ALA A 87 18.11 4.89 4.72
N GLU A 88 19.08 4.14 4.18
CA GLU A 88 20.36 3.87 4.85
C GLU A 88 21.14 5.16 5.12
N VAL A 89 21.23 6.06 4.13
CA VAL A 89 21.85 7.38 4.30
C VAL A 89 21.15 8.20 5.38
N PHE A 90 19.82 8.24 5.36
CA PHE A 90 19.02 8.92 6.37
C PHE A 90 19.26 8.36 7.79
N LEU A 91 19.29 7.04 7.94
CA LEU A 91 19.53 6.40 9.24
C LEU A 91 20.95 6.62 9.76
N ALA A 92 21.95 6.66 8.87
CA ALA A 92 23.33 6.97 9.24
C ALA A 92 23.47 8.41 9.76
N ASP A 93 22.69 9.36 9.24
CA ASP A 93 22.71 10.77 9.65
C ASP A 93 22.09 11.00 11.03
N LEU A 94 21.13 10.16 11.45
CA LEU A 94 20.51 10.26 12.78
C LEU A 94 21.46 9.88 13.93
N ASP A 95 22.71 9.49 13.64
CA ASP A 95 23.76 9.07 14.58
C ASP A 95 23.25 8.11 15.68
N LEU A 96 22.27 7.27 15.33
CA LEU A 96 21.62 6.42 16.31
C LEU A 96 22.53 5.27 16.78
N GLY A 97 23.71 5.06 16.18
CA GLY A 97 24.64 4.00 16.56
C GLY A 97 24.10 2.57 16.41
N ILE A 98 22.89 2.39 15.85
CA ILE A 98 22.13 1.14 15.97
C ILE A 98 22.45 0.10 14.88
N LEU A 99 23.06 0.43 13.73
CA LEU A 99 23.36 -0.59 12.70
C LEU A 99 24.65 -0.30 11.92
N SER A 100 25.78 -0.83 12.38
CA SER A 100 26.91 -1.12 11.49
C SER A 100 26.57 -2.41 10.72
N PRO A 101 26.51 -2.42 9.38
CA PRO A 101 26.12 -3.59 8.57
C PRO A 101 27.11 -4.78 8.61
N SER A 102 28.09 -4.76 9.51
CA SER A 102 29.28 -5.62 9.46
C SER A 102 29.05 -7.11 9.73
N ASP A 103 27.84 -7.54 10.13
CA ASP A 103 27.60 -8.94 10.55
C ASP A 103 26.66 -9.76 9.62
N GLN A 104 26.33 -9.29 8.42
CA GLN A 104 25.37 -9.98 7.52
C GLN A 104 25.97 -11.05 6.59
N ASN A 105 27.14 -11.63 6.89
CA ASN A 105 27.81 -12.55 5.96
C ASN A 105 27.41 -14.04 6.03
N ASP A 106 26.42 -14.44 6.84
CA ASP A 106 26.17 -15.88 7.06
C ASP A 106 24.69 -16.31 7.08
N ALA A 107 23.85 -15.75 6.20
CA ALA A 107 22.45 -16.17 6.08
C ALA A 107 22.18 -17.02 4.82
N LEU A 108 21.80 -18.28 5.08
CA LEU A 108 21.26 -19.29 4.18
C LEU A 108 20.33 -18.73 3.07
N SER A 109 20.38 -19.40 1.92
CA SER A 109 19.71 -19.11 0.65
C SER A 109 18.18 -19.09 0.70
N VAL A 110 17.58 -18.10 1.37
CA VAL A 110 16.17 -17.73 1.18
C VAL A 110 16.06 -16.91 -0.11
N PRO A 111 15.07 -17.16 -0.99
CA PRO A 111 14.86 -16.31 -2.18
C PRO A 111 14.72 -14.83 -1.77
N ALA A 112 15.55 -13.95 -2.32
CA ALA A 112 15.66 -12.54 -1.91
C ALA A 112 14.34 -11.74 -1.89
N ALA A 113 13.34 -12.16 -2.68
CA ALA A 113 12.01 -11.55 -2.69
C ALA A 113 11.15 -11.93 -1.46
N LEU A 114 11.30 -13.15 -0.95
CA LEU A 114 10.63 -13.60 0.28
C LEU A 114 11.21 -12.86 1.49
N SER A 115 12.53 -12.67 1.53
CA SER A 115 13.19 -11.95 2.63
C SER A 115 12.80 -10.47 2.66
N ARG A 116 12.67 -9.77 1.52
CA ARG A 116 12.23 -8.35 1.51
C ARG A 116 10.80 -8.18 2.02
N ALA A 117 9.87 -9.02 1.56
CA ALA A 117 8.47 -8.95 1.99
C ALA A 117 8.30 -9.30 3.47
N GLN A 118 9.02 -10.32 3.93
CA GLN A 118 9.08 -10.70 5.35
C GLN A 118 9.63 -9.56 6.22
N ARG A 119 10.77 -8.97 5.83
CA ARG A 119 11.36 -7.85 6.54
C ARG A 119 10.43 -6.64 6.60
N HIS A 120 9.73 -6.34 5.51
CA HIS A 120 8.74 -5.27 5.49
C HIS A 120 7.56 -5.55 6.44
N TRP A 121 7.13 -6.82 6.55
CA TRP A 121 6.13 -7.24 7.51
C TRP A 121 6.60 -7.11 8.95
N GLU A 122 7.83 -7.52 9.26
CA GLU A 122 8.43 -7.39 10.60
C GLU A 122 8.51 -5.92 11.02
N ILE A 123 9.03 -5.05 10.15
CA ILE A 123 9.07 -3.59 10.40
C ILE A 123 7.66 -3.02 10.61
N ALA A 124 6.68 -3.45 9.81
CA ALA A 124 5.30 -3.01 9.96
C ALA A 124 4.69 -3.51 11.29
N ASP A 125 5.05 -4.71 11.74
CA ASP A 125 4.57 -5.30 12.99
C ASP A 125 5.17 -4.61 14.22
N ASP A 126 6.47 -4.31 14.19
CA ASP A 126 7.16 -3.58 15.25
C ASP A 126 6.61 -2.15 15.39
N SER A 127 6.48 -1.43 14.28
CA SER A 127 5.87 -0.08 14.28
C SER A 127 4.42 -0.11 14.76
N ALA A 128 3.67 -1.16 14.41
CA ALA A 128 2.29 -1.31 14.85
C ALA A 128 2.19 -1.66 16.34
N LEU A 129 3.14 -2.43 16.88
CA LEU A 129 3.21 -2.73 18.32
C LEU A 129 3.42 -1.44 19.12
N GLU A 130 4.42 -0.64 18.76
CA GLU A 130 4.73 0.62 19.44
C GLU A 130 3.53 1.59 19.42
N LYS A 131 2.89 1.76 18.26
CA LYS A 131 1.70 2.61 18.12
C LYS A 131 0.51 2.07 18.90
N ALA A 132 0.28 0.76 18.88
CA ALA A 132 -0.79 0.16 19.66
C ALA A 132 -0.57 0.38 21.17
N GLN A 133 0.65 0.15 21.67
CA GLN A 133 1.01 0.42 23.07
C GLN A 133 0.86 1.90 23.45
N SER A 134 1.21 2.82 22.54
CA SER A 134 1.06 4.25 22.76
C SER A 134 -0.42 4.66 22.90
N ILE A 135 -1.29 4.12 22.05
CA ILE A 135 -2.75 4.37 22.12
C ILE A 135 -3.34 3.80 23.42
N GLU A 136 -2.96 2.58 23.79
CA GLU A 136 -3.44 1.97 25.04
C GLU A 136 -2.95 2.74 26.27
N THR A 137 -1.68 3.18 26.28
CA THR A 137 -1.13 4.05 27.33
C THR A 137 -1.89 5.37 27.41
N ALA A 138 -2.19 6.01 26.28
CA ALA A 138 -2.94 7.26 26.24
C ALA A 138 -4.38 7.11 26.77
N LEU A 139 -5.05 6.00 26.46
CA LEU A 139 -6.39 5.70 26.97
C LEU A 139 -6.38 5.46 28.48
N ASN A 140 -5.40 4.70 28.99
CA ASN A 140 -5.24 4.46 30.42
C ASN A 140 -4.92 5.76 31.16
N PHE A 141 -4.01 6.56 30.63
CA PHE A 141 -3.69 7.88 31.17
C PHE A 141 -4.93 8.77 31.23
N ALA A 142 -5.71 8.85 30.14
CA ALA A 142 -6.95 9.64 30.12
C ALA A 142 -7.94 9.18 31.20
N ARG A 143 -8.07 7.87 31.42
CA ARG A 143 -8.91 7.30 32.48
C ARG A 143 -8.40 7.65 33.88
N ASP A 144 -7.11 7.47 34.12
CA ASP A 144 -6.48 7.78 35.42
C ASP A 144 -6.63 9.26 35.74
N GLU A 145 -6.50 10.14 34.74
CA GLU A 145 -6.67 11.58 34.92
C GLU A 145 -8.12 11.98 35.15
N ALA A 146 -9.07 11.34 34.48
CA ALA A 146 -10.50 11.59 34.66
C ALA A 146 -10.99 11.22 36.07
N THR A 147 -10.33 10.28 36.75
CA THR A 147 -10.72 9.82 38.10
C THR A 147 -10.07 10.60 39.24
N GLN A 148 -9.18 11.56 38.95
CA GLN A 148 -8.55 12.38 39.97
C GLN A 148 -9.50 13.49 40.48
N GLU A 149 -9.91 13.41 41.74
CA GLU A 149 -10.87 14.32 42.41
C GLU A 149 -10.48 15.81 42.39
N HIS A 150 -9.22 16.15 42.13
CA HIS A 150 -8.72 17.53 42.20
C HIS A 150 -8.74 18.30 40.87
N ARG A 151 -9.13 17.66 39.78
CA ARG A 151 -9.24 18.33 38.48
C ARG A 151 -10.66 18.87 38.34
N GLY A 152 -10.79 20.19 38.30
CA GLY A 152 -12.05 20.89 38.04
C GLY A 152 -12.52 20.72 36.59
N PHE A 153 -12.69 19.48 36.15
CA PHE A 153 -13.26 19.17 34.85
C PHE A 153 -14.74 19.57 34.80
N PRO A 154 -15.28 19.86 33.60
CA PRO A 154 -16.71 20.07 33.43
C PRO A 154 -17.51 18.84 33.89
N ASP A 155 -18.73 19.08 34.39
CA ASP A 155 -19.68 18.01 34.73
C ASP A 155 -19.87 17.06 33.54
N GLY A 156 -19.87 15.74 33.80
CA GLY A 156 -20.03 14.72 32.76
C GLY A 156 -18.76 14.33 32.00
N PHE A 157 -17.63 15.04 32.22
CA PHE A 157 -16.37 14.70 31.56
C PHE A 157 -15.80 13.35 32.00
N PRO A 158 -15.71 13.02 33.32
CA PRO A 158 -15.24 11.70 33.75
C PRO A 158 -16.07 10.55 33.20
N GLU A 159 -17.40 10.67 33.23
CA GLU A 159 -18.34 9.68 32.71
C GLU A 159 -18.14 9.46 31.21
N SER A 160 -17.90 10.53 30.45
CA SER A 160 -17.63 10.44 29.00
C SER A 160 -16.33 9.67 28.71
N ILE A 161 -15.30 9.82 29.54
CA ILE A 161 -14.04 9.07 29.40
C ILE A 161 -14.25 7.60 29.77
N GLU A 162 -14.98 7.31 30.84
CA GLU A 162 -15.32 5.93 31.21
C GLU A 162 -16.13 5.23 30.13
N ASP A 163 -17.15 5.89 29.58
CA ASP A 163 -17.95 5.40 28.46
C ASP A 163 -17.10 5.11 27.22
N ALA A 164 -16.15 6.01 26.90
CA ALA A 164 -15.24 5.82 25.77
C ALA A 164 -14.30 4.62 25.96
N VAL A 165 -13.73 4.46 27.16
CA VAL A 165 -12.88 3.31 27.50
C VAL A 165 -13.69 2.02 27.51
N PHE A 166 -14.91 2.04 28.04
CA PHE A 166 -15.82 0.90 28.02
C PHE A 166 -16.17 0.50 26.58
N ALA A 167 -16.56 1.46 25.73
CA ALA A 167 -16.85 1.21 24.32
C ALA A 167 -15.63 0.65 23.57
N TRP A 168 -14.42 1.17 23.83
CA TRP A 168 -13.17 0.65 23.27
C TRP A 168 -12.92 -0.81 23.66
N ASN A 169 -13.06 -1.14 24.95
CA ASN A 169 -12.89 -2.49 25.44
C ASN A 169 -13.96 -3.44 24.89
N GLN A 170 -15.20 -2.97 24.75
CA GLN A 170 -16.28 -3.74 24.15
C GLN A 170 -15.99 -4.05 22.68
N LEU A 171 -15.56 -3.05 21.91
CA LEU A 171 -15.17 -3.21 20.51
C LEU A 171 -14.08 -4.29 20.38
N ARG A 172 -13.00 -4.19 21.15
CA ARG A 172 -11.91 -5.18 21.14
C ARG A 172 -12.38 -6.57 21.53
N GLY A 173 -13.14 -6.69 22.62
CA GLY A 173 -13.60 -7.96 23.18
C GLY A 173 -14.61 -8.68 22.27
N HIS A 174 -15.56 -7.96 21.69
CA HIS A 174 -16.63 -8.56 20.89
C HIS A 174 -16.23 -8.85 19.45
N THR A 175 -15.47 -7.96 18.81
CA THR A 175 -15.12 -8.12 17.40
C THR A 175 -13.80 -8.85 17.20
N GLY A 176 -13.05 -9.11 18.27
CA GLY A 176 -11.68 -9.62 18.19
C GLY A 176 -10.72 -8.64 17.50
N LEU A 177 -11.02 -7.34 17.53
CA LEU A 177 -10.19 -6.32 16.89
C LEU A 177 -8.83 -6.26 17.59
N SER A 178 -7.77 -6.56 16.84
CA SER A 178 -6.38 -6.40 17.29
C SER A 178 -5.81 -5.11 16.72
N LEU A 179 -5.61 -4.10 17.58
CA LEU A 179 -5.06 -2.80 17.18
C LEU A 179 -3.70 -2.95 16.50
N ARG A 180 -2.79 -3.77 17.05
CA ARG A 180 -1.50 -4.10 16.42
C ARG A 180 -1.69 -4.69 15.03
N ALA A 181 -2.57 -5.69 14.87
CA ALA A 181 -2.77 -6.31 13.57
C ALA A 181 -3.38 -5.33 12.55
N THR A 182 -4.36 -4.52 12.96
CA THR A 182 -4.98 -3.48 12.12
C THR A 182 -3.97 -2.43 11.68
N LEU A 183 -3.16 -1.91 12.60
CA LEU A 183 -2.11 -0.94 12.29
C LEU A 183 -1.03 -1.53 11.39
N ARG A 184 -0.60 -2.77 11.63
CA ARG A 184 0.37 -3.48 10.78
C ARG A 184 -0.17 -3.61 9.36
N ARG A 185 -1.39 -4.13 9.20
CA ARG A 185 -2.01 -4.30 7.88
C ARG A 185 -2.18 -2.97 7.17
N ARG A 186 -2.51 -1.88 7.89
CA ARG A 186 -2.55 -0.53 7.31
C ARG A 186 -1.20 -0.08 6.75
N LEU A 187 -0.10 -0.47 7.38
CA LEU A 187 1.26 -0.18 6.87
C LEU A 187 1.62 -1.04 5.65
N LEU A 188 1.06 -2.24 5.55
CA LEU A 188 1.30 -3.22 4.47
C LEU A 188 0.48 -2.99 3.20
N VAL A 189 -0.60 -2.20 3.27
CA VAL A 189 -1.41 -1.88 2.08
C VAL A 189 -0.52 -1.16 1.06
N PRO A 190 -0.43 -1.65 -0.19
CA PRO A 190 0.37 -1.00 -1.20
C PRO A 190 -0.26 0.34 -1.60
N PHE A 191 0.58 1.36 -1.74
CA PHE A 191 0.17 2.68 -2.22
C PHE A 191 -0.14 2.63 -3.72
N VAL A 192 -1.42 2.63 -4.11
CA VAL A 192 -1.84 2.64 -5.52
C VAL A 192 -2.00 4.07 -6.04
N MET A 193 -1.27 4.42 -7.10
CA MET A 193 -1.44 5.68 -7.82
C MET A 193 -2.35 5.47 -9.02
N ILE A 194 -3.42 6.25 -9.15
CA ILE A 194 -4.36 6.10 -10.27
C ILE A 194 -3.90 6.96 -11.45
N PRO A 195 -3.58 6.36 -12.62
CA PRO A 195 -3.25 7.12 -13.80
C PRO A 195 -4.37 8.08 -14.22
N ARG A 196 -3.99 9.30 -14.62
CA ARG A 196 -4.93 10.37 -14.99
C ARG A 196 -6.00 10.01 -16.03
N HIS A 197 -5.66 9.11 -16.94
CA HIS A 197 -6.55 8.66 -18.01
C HIS A 197 -7.56 7.58 -17.57
N ILE A 198 -7.38 7.01 -16.37
CA ILE A 198 -8.36 6.13 -15.74
C ILE A 198 -9.42 6.98 -15.04
N ASP A 199 -8.99 7.94 -14.23
CA ASP A 199 -9.85 8.75 -13.36
C ASP A 199 -10.95 9.51 -14.12
N SER A 200 -10.63 10.02 -15.32
CA SER A 200 -11.60 10.75 -16.15
C SER A 200 -12.85 9.94 -16.53
N LYS A 201 -12.82 8.61 -16.40
CA LYS A 201 -13.97 7.72 -16.62
C LYS A 201 -14.79 7.44 -15.36
N TYR A 202 -14.25 7.66 -14.16
CA TYR A 202 -14.87 7.25 -12.89
C TYR A 202 -15.24 8.44 -12.02
N GLY A 203 -15.92 9.42 -12.61
CA GLY A 203 -16.43 10.58 -11.89
C GLY A 203 -17.20 10.18 -10.62
N THR A 204 -17.13 11.03 -9.59
CA THR A 204 -17.59 10.80 -8.20
C THR A 204 -19.07 10.39 -8.04
N THR A 205 -19.86 10.39 -9.11
CA THR A 205 -21.29 10.07 -9.11
C THR A 205 -21.60 8.59 -9.33
N GLU A 206 -20.66 7.77 -9.83
CA GLU A 206 -20.93 6.33 -10.02
C GLU A 206 -20.80 5.57 -8.69
N LYS A 207 -21.89 4.89 -8.28
CA LYS A 207 -21.95 4.07 -7.06
C LYS A 207 -20.92 2.93 -7.02
N PHE A 208 -20.29 2.60 -8.15
CA PHE A 208 -19.28 1.54 -8.31
C PHE A 208 -18.01 2.04 -9.00
N SER A 209 -17.50 3.20 -8.58
CA SER A 209 -16.20 3.68 -9.07
C SER A 209 -15.08 2.71 -8.68
N LEU A 210 -14.11 2.51 -9.56
CA LEU A 210 -12.91 1.69 -9.31
C LEU A 210 -12.21 2.06 -7.99
N LEU A 211 -12.19 3.36 -7.68
CA LEU A 211 -11.63 3.94 -6.45
C LEU A 211 -12.34 3.41 -5.20
N ARG A 212 -13.67 3.39 -5.21
CA ARG A 212 -14.47 2.89 -4.09
C ARG A 212 -14.20 1.41 -3.85
N LEU A 213 -14.19 0.61 -4.92
CA LEU A 213 -13.88 -0.83 -4.81
C LEU A 213 -12.48 -1.06 -4.25
N LEU A 214 -11.48 -0.29 -4.70
CA LEU A 214 -10.12 -0.40 -4.18
C LEU A 214 -10.02 0.01 -2.70
N GLN A 215 -10.77 1.04 -2.29
CA GLN A 215 -10.87 1.41 -0.88
C GLN A 215 -11.48 0.27 -0.04
N GLU A 216 -12.58 -0.33 -0.50
CA GLU A 216 -13.24 -1.45 0.17
C GLU A 216 -12.31 -2.68 0.25
N VAL A 217 -11.50 -2.96 -0.79
CA VAL A 217 -10.42 -3.98 -0.77
C VAL A 217 -9.45 -3.73 0.39
N HIS A 218 -8.94 -2.51 0.50
CA HIS A 218 -7.96 -2.14 1.52
C HIS A 218 -8.56 -2.22 2.93
N GLU A 219 -9.77 -1.71 3.12
CA GLU A 219 -10.47 -1.75 4.41
C GLU A 219 -10.73 -3.19 4.85
N CYS A 220 -11.24 -4.04 3.96
CA CYS A 220 -11.43 -5.46 4.25
C CYS A 220 -10.13 -6.12 4.73
N PHE A 221 -8.99 -5.84 4.08
CA PHE A 221 -7.71 -6.37 4.53
C PHE A 221 -7.26 -5.81 5.88
N ILE A 222 -7.33 -4.50 6.08
CA ILE A 222 -6.96 -3.83 7.33
C ILE A 222 -7.73 -4.42 8.52
N PHE A 223 -9.04 -4.65 8.35
CA PHE A 223 -9.90 -5.24 9.38
C PHE A 223 -9.87 -6.78 9.43
N GLY A 224 -8.98 -7.43 8.67
CA GLY A 224 -8.80 -8.88 8.71
C GLY A 224 -9.87 -9.69 7.99
N GLN A 225 -10.73 -9.04 7.21
CA GLN A 225 -11.73 -9.65 6.32
C GLN A 225 -11.06 -10.11 5.01
N PHE A 226 -10.10 -11.03 5.15
CA PHE A 226 -9.23 -11.47 4.06
C PHE A 226 -9.97 -12.06 2.85
N LEU A 227 -11.00 -12.87 3.09
CA LEU A 227 -11.78 -13.47 2.02
C LEU A 227 -12.56 -12.40 1.23
N ALA A 228 -13.17 -11.45 1.93
CA ALA A 228 -13.86 -10.31 1.30
C ALA A 228 -12.88 -9.47 0.46
N SER A 229 -11.69 -9.19 1.00
CA SER A 229 -10.63 -8.48 0.27
C SER A 229 -10.24 -9.19 -1.03
N ILE A 230 -10.09 -10.53 -1.02
CA ILE A 230 -9.79 -11.32 -2.23
C ILE A 230 -10.92 -11.26 -3.27
N VAL A 231 -12.18 -11.37 -2.84
CA VAL A 231 -13.34 -11.27 -3.74
C VAL A 231 -13.46 -9.87 -4.36
N LEU A 232 -13.21 -8.83 -3.57
CA LEU A 232 -13.22 -7.45 -4.07
C LEU A 232 -12.04 -7.19 -5.03
N MET A 233 -10.84 -7.70 -4.73
CA MET A 233 -9.68 -7.60 -5.64
C MET A 233 -9.97 -8.26 -7.00
N ARG A 234 -10.67 -9.39 -7.00
CA ARG A 234 -11.11 -10.03 -8.24
C ARG A 234 -12.02 -9.13 -9.05
N SER A 235 -13.00 -8.47 -8.41
CA SER A 235 -13.90 -7.54 -9.06
C SER A 235 -13.15 -6.36 -9.68
N VAL A 236 -12.16 -5.82 -8.95
CA VAL A 236 -11.26 -4.77 -9.46
C VAL A 236 -10.47 -5.25 -10.69
N ILE A 237 -9.88 -6.45 -10.66
CA ILE A 237 -9.16 -6.99 -11.82
C ILE A 237 -10.08 -7.19 -13.02
N GLU A 238 -11.27 -7.77 -12.83
CA GLU A 238 -12.24 -7.99 -13.90
C GLU A 238 -12.64 -6.67 -14.57
N GLN A 239 -12.91 -5.63 -13.77
CA GLN A 239 -13.24 -4.29 -14.23
C GLN A 239 -12.06 -3.64 -14.99
N VAL A 240 -10.86 -3.65 -14.41
CA VAL A 240 -9.67 -3.04 -15.03
C VAL A 240 -9.34 -3.71 -16.38
N LEU A 241 -9.40 -5.04 -16.44
CA LEU A 241 -9.17 -5.78 -17.67
C LEU A 241 -10.21 -5.45 -18.75
N ARG A 242 -11.49 -5.31 -18.38
CA ARG A 242 -12.56 -4.88 -19.29
C ARG A 242 -12.29 -3.50 -19.86
N ASP A 243 -12.14 -2.53 -18.97
CA ASP A 243 -12.36 -1.12 -19.28
C ASP A 243 -11.09 -0.44 -19.80
N HIS A 244 -9.93 -1.02 -19.48
CA HIS A 244 -8.62 -0.46 -19.81
C HIS A 244 -7.76 -1.38 -20.69
N TYR A 245 -7.92 -2.70 -20.59
CA TYR A 245 -7.20 -3.67 -21.43
C TYR A 245 -8.07 -4.28 -22.56
N LYS A 246 -9.31 -3.80 -22.73
CA LYS A 246 -10.26 -4.22 -23.79
C LYS A 246 -10.47 -5.74 -23.83
N ALA A 247 -10.40 -6.38 -22.68
CA ALA A 247 -10.41 -7.83 -22.58
C ALA A 247 -11.83 -8.37 -22.42
N GLY A 248 -12.63 -8.27 -23.49
CA GLY A 248 -14.02 -8.76 -23.53
C GLY A 248 -15.07 -7.75 -23.05
N ASP A 249 -16.31 -8.23 -22.92
CA ASP A 249 -17.51 -7.49 -22.50
C ASP A 249 -17.95 -7.86 -21.07
N ASP A 250 -19.14 -7.42 -20.64
CA ASP A 250 -19.69 -7.73 -19.30
C ASP A 250 -19.97 -9.21 -19.06
N HIS A 251 -20.16 -10.02 -20.11
CA HIS A 251 -20.46 -11.44 -19.99
C HIS A 251 -19.21 -12.33 -20.09
N THR A 252 -18.07 -11.73 -20.44
CA THR A 252 -16.81 -12.45 -20.58
C THR A 252 -16.28 -12.89 -19.23
N LYS A 253 -16.03 -14.19 -19.06
CA LYS A 253 -15.45 -14.77 -17.82
C LYS A 253 -14.01 -14.31 -17.61
N LEU A 254 -13.59 -14.13 -16.35
CA LEU A 254 -12.23 -13.68 -15.99
C LEU A 254 -11.10 -14.48 -16.67
N LYS A 255 -11.22 -15.81 -16.78
CA LYS A 255 -10.24 -16.65 -17.50
C LYS A 255 -10.00 -16.13 -18.92
N THR A 256 -11.09 -15.92 -19.66
CA THR A 256 -11.06 -15.45 -21.05
C THR A 256 -10.57 -14.01 -21.12
N ARG A 257 -10.91 -13.14 -20.15
CA ARG A 257 -10.33 -11.79 -20.07
C ARG A 257 -8.81 -11.82 -19.95
N ILE A 258 -8.27 -12.65 -19.06
CA ILE A 258 -6.80 -12.79 -18.90
C ILE A 258 -6.15 -13.26 -20.21
N GLU A 259 -6.80 -14.16 -20.95
CA GLU A 259 -6.31 -14.65 -22.24
C GLU A 259 -6.35 -13.57 -23.34
N LEU A 260 -7.41 -12.76 -23.37
CA LEU A 260 -7.60 -11.68 -24.35
C LEU A 260 -6.77 -10.43 -24.06
N ALA A 261 -6.39 -10.20 -22.80
CA ALA A 261 -5.62 -9.01 -22.41
C ALA A 261 -4.28 -8.94 -23.14
N VAL A 262 -4.02 -7.76 -23.71
CA VAL A 262 -2.79 -7.38 -24.41
C VAL A 262 -2.06 -6.30 -23.60
N ASP A 263 -0.76 -6.12 -23.83
CA ASP A 263 0.04 -5.05 -23.21
C ASP A 263 0.02 -5.03 -21.68
N LEU A 264 -0.12 -6.21 -21.06
CA LEU A 264 -0.05 -6.36 -19.60
C LEU A 264 1.35 -5.96 -19.09
N PRO A 265 1.43 -5.24 -17.96
CA PRO A 265 2.72 -4.93 -17.36
C PRO A 265 3.43 -6.22 -16.91
N PRO A 266 4.78 -6.29 -16.97
CA PRO A 266 5.52 -7.54 -16.73
C PRO A 266 5.19 -8.25 -15.41
N GLN A 267 4.95 -7.49 -14.34
CA GLN A 267 4.63 -8.02 -13.02
C GLN A 267 3.15 -8.43 -12.87
N ALA A 268 2.26 -7.95 -13.74
CA ALA A 268 0.85 -8.40 -13.84
C ALA A 268 0.61 -9.24 -15.09
N ASN A 269 1.57 -10.07 -15.47
CA ASN A 269 1.46 -10.95 -16.61
C ASN A 269 0.35 -12.01 -16.43
N LYS A 270 0.04 -12.73 -17.52
CA LYS A 270 -1.01 -13.75 -17.54
C LYS A 270 -0.83 -14.83 -16.47
N ILE A 271 0.40 -15.26 -16.18
CA ILE A 271 0.67 -16.31 -15.18
C ILE A 271 0.28 -15.81 -13.78
N ALA A 272 0.67 -14.58 -13.43
CA ALA A 272 0.34 -13.98 -12.14
C ALA A 272 -1.18 -13.80 -11.98
N LEU A 273 -1.86 -13.30 -13.02
CA LEU A 273 -3.31 -13.15 -13.03
C LEU A 273 -4.05 -14.50 -12.94
N GLN A 274 -3.57 -15.55 -13.62
CA GLN A 274 -4.17 -16.89 -13.50
C GLN A 274 -3.97 -17.49 -12.11
N SER A 275 -2.79 -17.29 -11.52
CA SER A 275 -2.51 -17.72 -10.14
C SER A 275 -3.45 -17.04 -9.14
N PHE A 276 -3.70 -15.74 -9.30
CA PHE A 276 -4.67 -15.01 -8.49
C PHE A 276 -6.11 -15.48 -8.75
N ARG A 277 -6.50 -15.71 -10.01
CA ARG A 277 -7.83 -16.25 -10.35
C ARG A 277 -8.09 -17.57 -9.61
N GLU A 278 -7.13 -18.49 -9.62
CA GLU A 278 -7.21 -19.76 -8.91
C GLU A 278 -7.40 -19.57 -7.40
N LEU A 279 -6.62 -18.66 -6.79
CA LEU A 279 -6.79 -18.28 -5.39
C LEU A 279 -8.21 -17.75 -5.11
N SER A 280 -8.69 -16.81 -5.93
CA SER A 280 -10.01 -16.21 -5.75
C SER A 280 -11.15 -17.23 -5.96
N ASN A 281 -11.01 -18.16 -6.91
CA ASN A 281 -11.98 -19.23 -7.14
C ASN A 281 -12.08 -20.14 -5.91
N ALA A 282 -10.94 -20.52 -5.31
CA ALA A 282 -10.92 -21.34 -4.10
C ALA A 282 -11.63 -20.65 -2.93
N VAL A 283 -11.50 -19.32 -2.81
CA VAL A 283 -12.21 -18.51 -1.81
C VAL A 283 -13.72 -18.48 -2.07
N VAL A 284 -14.14 -18.17 -3.31
CA VAL A 284 -15.56 -18.02 -3.67
C VAL A 284 -16.32 -19.34 -3.57
N HIS A 285 -15.72 -20.43 -4.03
CA HIS A 285 -16.39 -21.74 -4.07
C HIS A 285 -16.33 -22.49 -2.74
N SER A 286 -15.85 -21.85 -1.66
CA SER A 286 -15.81 -22.41 -0.30
C SER A 286 -15.03 -23.73 -0.17
N ASP A 287 -14.21 -24.08 -1.18
CA ASP A 287 -13.14 -25.07 -1.08
C ASP A 287 -12.06 -24.65 -0.06
N VAL A 288 -12.25 -23.58 0.69
CA VAL A 288 -11.37 -23.13 1.78
C VAL A 288 -11.13 -24.22 2.83
N LYS A 289 -12.11 -25.10 3.07
CA LYS A 289 -11.94 -26.26 3.99
C LYS A 289 -11.09 -27.39 3.39
N GLU A 290 -10.96 -27.49 2.07
CA GLU A 290 -10.20 -28.56 1.39
C GLU A 290 -8.87 -28.07 0.80
N SER A 291 -8.80 -26.82 0.37
CA SER A 291 -7.60 -26.18 -0.16
C SER A 291 -6.63 -25.90 0.98
N GLY A 292 -5.68 -26.83 1.17
CA GLY A 292 -4.56 -26.68 2.12
C GLY A 292 -3.77 -25.36 1.99
N ARG A 293 -3.97 -24.61 0.90
CA ARG A 293 -3.40 -23.27 0.66
C ARG A 293 -3.89 -22.18 1.65
N LEU A 294 -5.11 -22.29 2.19
CA LEU A 294 -5.66 -21.31 3.14
C LEU A 294 -5.57 -21.75 4.61
N LYS A 295 -5.13 -22.99 4.86
CA LYS A 295 -4.95 -23.56 6.21
C LYS A 295 -3.60 -23.23 6.84
N SER A 296 -2.84 -22.28 6.27
CA SER A 296 -1.65 -21.76 6.93
C SER A 296 -2.05 -21.28 8.32
N LYS A 297 -1.68 -22.03 9.37
CA LYS A 297 -1.79 -21.56 10.76
C LYS A 297 -0.91 -20.32 10.98
N ASP A 298 0.04 -20.09 10.09
CA ASP A 298 0.86 -18.91 10.08
C ASP A 298 0.10 -17.74 9.44
N SER A 299 -0.37 -16.84 10.30
CA SER A 299 -1.07 -15.61 9.93
C SER A 299 -0.19 -14.69 9.06
N MET A 300 1.13 -14.72 9.21
CA MET A 300 2.05 -13.87 8.46
C MET A 300 2.09 -14.28 6.99
N VAL A 301 2.28 -15.58 6.73
CA VAL A 301 2.34 -16.12 5.35
C VAL A 301 1.07 -15.77 4.59
N PHE A 302 -0.09 -15.86 5.25
CA PHE A 302 -1.36 -15.54 4.61
C PHE A 302 -1.52 -14.04 4.34
N GLU A 303 -1.16 -13.17 5.30
CA GLU A 303 -1.14 -11.72 5.08
C GLU A 303 -0.22 -11.34 3.90
N LEU A 304 0.98 -11.93 3.82
CA LEU A 304 1.92 -11.70 2.72
C LEU A 304 1.38 -12.15 1.36
N GLN A 305 0.61 -13.24 1.30
CA GLN A 305 -0.06 -13.66 0.06
C GLN A 305 -1.10 -12.63 -0.41
N ILE A 306 -1.86 -12.04 0.51
CA ILE A 306 -2.85 -11.01 0.19
C ILE A 306 -2.16 -9.72 -0.24
N VAL A 307 -1.09 -9.31 0.45
CA VAL A 307 -0.28 -8.14 0.05
C VAL A 307 0.26 -8.31 -1.37
N ARG A 308 0.76 -9.50 -1.72
CA ARG A 308 1.18 -9.81 -3.10
C ARG A 308 0.05 -9.67 -4.11
N ALA A 309 -1.15 -10.14 -3.76
CA ALA A 309 -2.33 -9.97 -4.61
C ALA A 309 -2.72 -8.50 -4.77
N MET A 310 -2.61 -7.68 -3.72
CA MET A 310 -2.83 -6.24 -3.81
C MET A 310 -1.77 -5.55 -4.67
N SER A 311 -0.49 -5.94 -4.57
CA SER A 311 0.57 -5.43 -5.46
C SER A 311 0.33 -5.81 -6.92
N LEU A 312 -0.28 -6.97 -7.18
CA LEU A 312 -0.72 -7.35 -8.53
C LEU A 312 -1.82 -6.40 -9.05
N VAL A 313 -2.82 -6.10 -8.22
CA VAL A 313 -3.89 -5.13 -8.53
C VAL A 313 -3.31 -3.73 -8.81
N GLN A 314 -2.42 -3.27 -7.93
CA GLN A 314 -1.68 -2.01 -8.07
C GLN A 314 -0.95 -1.93 -9.40
N THR A 315 -0.15 -2.95 -9.71
CA THR A 315 0.62 -3.01 -10.96
C THR A 315 -0.31 -2.96 -12.17
N LEU A 316 -1.43 -3.69 -12.13
CA LEU A 316 -2.39 -3.73 -13.22
C LEU A 316 -3.06 -2.37 -13.46
N ILE A 317 -3.43 -1.66 -12.39
CA ILE A 317 -4.03 -0.32 -12.45
C ILE A 317 -3.00 0.71 -12.94
N GLU A 318 -1.79 0.71 -12.38
CA GLU A 318 -0.75 1.70 -12.74
C GLU A 318 -0.19 1.50 -14.14
N GLY A 319 -0.18 0.25 -14.61
CA GLY A 319 0.31 -0.15 -15.92
C GLY A 319 -0.71 0.01 -17.04
N THR A 320 -1.91 0.55 -16.79
CA THR A 320 -2.93 0.64 -17.85
C THR A 320 -2.43 1.42 -19.06
N PRO A 321 -2.62 0.88 -20.28
CA PRO A 321 -2.20 1.57 -21.48
C PRO A 321 -3.01 2.86 -21.66
N ARG A 322 -2.33 3.96 -22.01
CA ARG A 322 -2.98 5.14 -22.55
C ARG A 322 -3.61 4.73 -23.88
N ASN A 323 -4.92 4.45 -23.90
CA ASN A 323 -5.65 4.21 -25.14
C ASN A 323 -5.56 5.49 -26.01
N THR A 324 -4.58 5.54 -26.90
CA THR A 324 -4.25 6.72 -27.72
C THR A 324 -5.16 6.89 -28.93
N ARG A 325 -6.24 6.11 -29.05
CA ARG A 325 -7.25 6.34 -30.09
C ARG A 325 -8.66 6.12 -29.53
N PRO A 326 -9.51 7.16 -29.52
CA PRO A 326 -10.93 6.88 -29.69
C PRO A 326 -11.06 6.23 -31.07
N ASN A 327 -11.50 4.97 -31.11
CA ASN A 327 -12.14 4.46 -32.31
C ASN A 327 -13.44 5.26 -32.45
N PHE A 328 -13.36 6.48 -32.97
CA PHE A 328 -14.44 7.00 -33.80
C PHE A 328 -14.43 6.14 -35.05
N ALA A 329 -14.93 4.91 -34.92
CA ALA A 329 -15.56 4.25 -36.03
C ALA A 329 -16.65 5.24 -36.45
N SER A 330 -16.41 5.87 -37.59
CA SER A 330 -17.40 6.59 -38.37
C SER A 330 -18.69 5.79 -38.34
N ALA A 331 -19.66 6.26 -37.55
CA ALA A 331 -21.06 6.02 -37.85
C ALA A 331 -21.28 6.69 -39.21
N GLY A 332 -21.12 5.90 -40.26
CA GLY A 332 -21.68 6.23 -41.55
C GLY A 332 -23.19 6.11 -41.41
N GLU A 333 -23.85 7.26 -41.36
CA GLU A 333 -25.16 7.49 -41.98
C GLU A 333 -25.06 8.73 -42.85
#